data_AF-A0A349MD95-F1
#
_entry.id   AF-A0A349MD95-F1
#
_cell.length_a   1.000
_cell.length_b   1.000
_cell.length_c   1.000
_cell.angle_alpha   90.00
_cell.angle_beta   90.00
_cell.angle_gamma   90.00
#
_symmetry.space_group_name_H-M   'P 1'
#
loop_
_entity.id
_entity.type
_entity.pdbx_description
1 polymer ?
#
loop_
_entity_poly.entity_id
_entity_poly.type
_entity_poly.pdbx_seq_one_letter_code
_entity_poly.pdbx_strand_id
1 'polypeptide(L)'
;MVPNARHIPCIRGGGASHLIILHGLLGSSDNWQTLGKRYAKSHHVWMLDARNHGRSPHASTHTYESMAGDVIDFMDDRGISKGSL
;
A
#
# COMPACT_ATOMS: atom_id res chain seq x y z
N MET A 1 9.83 -4.49 -7.46
CA MET A 1 9.76 -5.58 -6.45
C MET A 1 8.43 -5.46 -5.73
N VAL A 2 7.83 -6.56 -5.24
CA VAL A 2 6.52 -6.47 -4.56
C VAL A 2 6.71 -6.10 -3.08
N PRO A 3 6.25 -4.92 -2.62
CA PRO A 3 6.32 -4.50 -1.23
C PRO A 3 5.37 -5.32 -0.34
N ASN A 4 5.71 -5.42 0.93
CA ASN A 4 4.79 -5.87 1.96
C ASN A 4 3.66 -4.85 2.12
N ALA A 5 2.43 -5.34 2.28
CA ALA A 5 1.27 -4.50 2.48
C ALA A 5 0.30 -5.13 3.49
N ARG A 6 -0.32 -4.28 4.30
CA ARG A 6 -1.49 -4.64 5.09
C ARG A 6 -2.75 -4.29 4.31
N HIS A 7 -3.67 -5.25 4.22
CA HIS A 7 -4.98 -5.06 3.61
C HIS A 7 -6.07 -4.98 4.67
N ILE A 8 -6.94 -3.97 4.55
CA ILE A 8 -8.23 -3.96 5.22
C ILE A 8 -9.31 -3.94 4.14
N PRO A 9 -10.09 -5.03 3.99
CA PRO A 9 -11.13 -5.09 2.97
C PRO A 9 -12.24 -4.08 3.26
N CYS A 10 -12.85 -3.57 2.20
CA CYS A 10 -13.99 -2.67 2.34
C CYS A 10 -15.17 -3.39 3.00
N ILE A 11 -15.79 -2.75 3.99
CA ILE A 11 -16.99 -3.28 4.66
C ILE A 11 -18.17 -3.38 3.69
N ARG A 12 -18.21 -2.53 2.64
CA ARG A 12 -19.29 -2.49 1.65
C ARG A 12 -19.18 -3.57 0.56
N GLY A 13 -18.08 -4.33 0.49
CA GLY A 13 -17.87 -5.42 -0.48
C GLY A 13 -17.08 -5.05 -1.75
N GLY A 14 -16.99 -6.01 -2.69
CA GLY A 14 -15.99 -6.06 -3.77
C GLY A 14 -16.11 -5.05 -4.92
N GLY A 15 -17.07 -4.13 -4.88
CA GLY A 15 -17.18 -3.03 -5.86
C GLY A 15 -16.55 -1.71 -5.40
N ALA A 16 -15.96 -1.69 -4.21
CA ALA A 16 -15.33 -0.49 -3.66
C ALA A 16 -13.99 -0.16 -4.33
N SER A 17 -13.68 1.13 -4.45
CA SER A 17 -12.39 1.59 -4.96
C SER A 17 -11.24 1.22 -4.02
N HIS A 18 -10.04 1.11 -4.61
CA HIS A 18 -8.82 0.84 -3.86
C HIS A 18 -8.20 2.15 -3.37
N LEU A 19 -7.78 2.18 -2.11
CA LEU A 19 -6.98 3.25 -1.53
C LEU A 19 -5.63 2.66 -1.12
N ILE A 20 -4.55 3.20 -1.67
CA ILE A 20 -3.18 2.81 -1.39
C ILE A 20 -2.56 3.91 -0.54
N ILE A 21 -2.02 3.55 0.63
CA ILE A 21 -1.43 4.50 1.57
C ILE A 21 0.05 4.19 1.72
N LEU A 22 0.88 5.19 1.45
CA LEU A 22 2.32 5.16 1.69
C LEU A 22 2.64 5.90 3.00
N HIS A 23 3.54 5.35 3.79
CA HIS A 23 4.07 6.05 4.97
C HIS A 23 5.13 7.09 4.58
N GLY A 24 5.41 8.01 5.50
CA GLY A 24 6.49 8.99 5.37
C GLY A 24 7.84 8.48 5.88
N LEU A 25 8.82 9.39 5.95
CA LEU A 25 10.18 9.10 6.43
C LEU A 25 10.16 8.44 7.82
N LEU A 26 10.96 7.37 8.00
CA LEU A 26 11.03 6.54 9.22
C LEU A 26 9.71 5.84 9.63
N GLY A 27 8.73 5.77 8.73
CA GLY A 27 7.44 5.13 8.99
C GLY A 27 7.37 3.66 8.56
N SER A 28 6.19 3.08 8.79
CA SER A 28 5.75 1.79 8.25
C SER A 28 4.23 1.78 8.05
N SER A 29 3.73 0.73 7.41
CA SER A 29 2.30 0.42 7.27
C SER A 29 1.54 0.41 8.60
N ASP A 30 2.22 0.15 9.72
CA ASP A 30 1.60 0.15 11.05
C ASP A 30 1.14 1.53 11.50
N ASN A 31 1.73 2.62 10.99
CA ASN A 31 1.32 3.98 11.35
C ASN A 31 -0.12 4.30 10.90
N TRP A 32 -0.65 3.57 9.93
CA TRP A 32 -1.93 3.87 9.30
C TRP A 32 -3.09 3.02 9.81
N GLN A 33 -2.89 2.08 10.74
CA GLN A 33 -3.94 1.10 11.09
C GLN A 33 -5.27 1.74 11.51
N THR A 34 -5.24 2.78 12.35
CA THR A 34 -6.45 3.46 12.84
C THR A 34 -7.20 4.16 11.70
N LEU A 35 -6.49 4.88 10.84
CA LEU A 35 -7.08 5.56 9.70
C LEU A 35 -7.51 4.57 8.61
N GLY A 36 -6.76 3.50 8.39
CA GLY A 36 -7.11 2.43 7.46
C GLY A 36 -8.45 1.78 7.80
N LYS A 37 -8.71 1.49 9.09
CA LYS A 37 -10.03 1.02 9.55
C LYS A 37 -11.14 2.03 9.27
N ARG A 38 -10.86 3.33 9.37
CA ARG A 38 -11.82 4.40 9.05
C ARG A 38 -12.14 4.43 7.56
N TYR A 39 -11.12 4.37 6.69
CA TYR A 39 -11.29 4.41 5.24
C TYR A 39 -11.87 3.10 4.66
N ALA A 40 -11.68 1.97 5.35
CA ALA A 40 -12.28 0.69 4.99
C ALA A 40 -13.82 0.68 5.02
N LYS A 41 -14.44 1.74 5.54
CA LYS A 41 -15.89 1.96 5.40
C LYS A 41 -16.31 2.19 3.94
N SER A 42 -15.41 2.64 3.07
CA SER A 42 -15.71 2.97 1.68
C SER A 42 -14.69 2.46 0.65
N HIS A 43 -13.49 2.03 1.05
CA HIS A 43 -12.43 1.58 0.14
C HIS A 43 -11.82 0.25 0.57
N HIS A 44 -11.25 -0.49 -0.38
CA HIS A 44 -10.24 -1.51 -0.07
C HIS A 44 -8.93 -0.80 0.26
N VAL A 45 -8.49 -0.87 1.51
CA VAL A 45 -7.33 -0.09 1.98
C VAL A 45 -6.08 -0.95 2.02
N TRP A 46 -5.05 -0.51 1.32
CA TRP A 46 -3.74 -1.14 1.24
C TRP A 46 -2.70 -0.20 1.84
N MET A 47 -2.12 -0.56 2.98
CA MET A 47 -1.06 0.22 3.63
C MET A 47 0.26 -0.48 3.35
N LEU A 48 1.09 0.14 2.52
CA LEU A 48 2.34 -0.45 2.05
C LEU A 48 3.49 -0.05 2.98
N ASP A 49 4.41 -0.98 3.17
CA ASP A 49 5.77 -0.66 3.57
C ASP A 49 6.58 -0.35 2.31
N ALA A 50 7.23 0.81 2.22
CA ALA A 50 8.11 1.08 1.08
C ALA A 50 9.32 0.13 1.09
N ARG A 51 10.00 -0.05 -0.06
CA ARG A 51 11.29 -0.78 -0.09
C ARG A 51 12.22 -0.30 1.02
N ASN A 52 12.99 -1.21 1.62
CA ASN A 52 13.88 -0.94 2.76
C ASN A 52 13.18 -0.47 4.05
N HIS A 53 11.85 -0.46 4.13
CA HIS A 53 11.09 -0.07 5.32
C HIS A 53 10.17 -1.20 5.80
N GLY A 54 9.78 -1.12 7.07
CA GLY A 54 8.83 -2.06 7.69
C GLY A 54 9.23 -3.52 7.45
N ARG A 55 8.36 -4.27 6.78
CA ARG A 55 8.58 -5.67 6.42
C ARG A 55 8.77 -5.90 4.92
N SER A 56 8.92 -4.82 4.14
CA SER A 56 9.24 -4.94 2.73
C SER A 56 10.67 -5.44 2.54
N PRO A 57 10.95 -6.18 1.45
CA PRO A 57 12.31 -6.63 1.18
C PRO A 57 13.28 -5.45 1.06
N HIS A 58 14.56 -5.76 1.30
CA HIS A 58 15.63 -4.79 1.14
C HIS A 58 16.20 -4.85 -0.28
N ALA A 59 16.58 -3.70 -0.81
CA ALA A 59 17.18 -3.51 -2.12
C ALA A 59 18.30 -2.47 -2.05
N SER A 60 19.34 -2.66 -2.86
CA SER A 60 20.47 -1.73 -2.99
C SER A 60 20.07 -0.40 -3.62
N THR A 61 19.06 -0.39 -4.49
CA THR A 61 18.55 0.81 -5.15
C THR A 61 17.44 1.46 -4.34
N HIS A 62 17.55 2.76 -4.09
CA HIS A 62 16.57 3.54 -3.33
C HIS A 62 16.33 4.93 -3.96
N THR A 63 15.74 4.94 -5.16
CA THR A 63 15.33 6.17 -5.86
C THR A 63 13.80 6.27 -5.90
N TYR A 64 13.26 7.48 -6.12
CA TYR A 64 11.81 7.66 -6.20
C TYR A 64 11.17 6.89 -7.35
N GLU A 65 11.84 6.80 -8.50
CA GLU A 65 11.37 6.02 -9.65
C GLU A 65 11.25 4.55 -9.28
N SER A 66 12.24 4.03 -8.55
CA SER A 66 12.23 2.64 -8.10
C SER A 66 11.13 2.39 -7.07
N MET A 67 10.91 3.33 -6.14
CA MET A 67 9.82 3.25 -5.15
C MET A 67 8.44 3.34 -5.81
N ALA A 68 8.26 4.22 -6.79
CA ALA A 68 7.02 4.33 -7.56
C ALA A 68 6.76 3.06 -8.37
N GLY A 69 7.80 2.49 -9.00
CA GLY A 69 7.73 1.21 -9.71
C GLY A 69 7.24 0.07 -8.81
N ASP A 70 7.69 0.01 -7.55
CA ASP A 70 7.22 -1.02 -6.61
C ASP A 70 5.72 -0.91 -6.28
N VAL A 71 5.17 0.31 -6.29
CA VAL A 71 3.72 0.51 -6.10
C VAL A 71 2.95 -0.01 -7.32
N ILE A 72 3.48 0.20 -8.53
CA ILE A 72 2.89 -0.36 -9.75
C ILE A 72 2.99 -1.88 -9.75
N ASP A 73 4.16 -2.45 -9.47
CA ASP A 73 4.37 -3.90 -9.35
C ASP A 73 3.40 -4.52 -8.32
N PHE A 74 3.19 -3.84 -7.19
CA PHE A 74 2.21 -4.24 -6.19
C PHE A 74 0.77 -4.23 -6.73
N MET A 75 0.40 -3.17 -7.45
CA MET A 75 -0.93 -3.04 -8.04
C MET A 75 -1.18 -4.16 -9.06
N ASP A 76 -0.20 -4.44 -9.91
CA ASP A 76 -0.26 -5.50 -10.92
C ASP A 76 -0.37 -6.89 -10.26
N ASP A 77 0.44 -7.18 -9.24
CA ASP A 77 0.38 -8.43 -8.44
C ASP A 77 -1.01 -8.68 -7.85
N ARG A 78 -1.71 -7.61 -7.46
CA ARG A 78 -3.06 -7.68 -6.86
C ARG A 78 -4.21 -7.48 -7.83
N GLY A 79 -3.93 -7.31 -9.12
CA GLY A 79 -4.94 -7.04 -10.14
C GLY A 79 -5.68 -5.71 -9.95
N ILE A 80 -5.03 -4.72 -9.34
CA ILE A 80 -5.58 -3.39 -9.07
C ILE A 80 -5.29 -2.48 -10.26
N SER A 81 -6.24 -2.32 -11.17
CA SER A 81 -6.07 -1.47 -12.36
C SER A 81 -6.15 0.04 -12.05
N LYS A 82 -6.76 0.43 -10.92
CA LYS A 82 -6.89 1.81 -10.49
C LYS A 82 -6.99 1.91 -8.97
N GLY A 83 -6.24 2.84 -8.39
CA GLY A 83 -6.30 3.17 -6.97
C GLY A 83 -6.16 4.68 -6.75
N SER A 84 -6.69 5.15 -5.62
CA SER A 84 -6.35 6.46 -5.06
C SER A 84 -5.10 6.32 -4.19
N LEU A 85 -4.27 7.36 -4.17
CA LEU A 85 -3.09 7.51 -3.30
C LEU A 85 -3.37 8.56 -2.22
#